data_AF-A0A3D1QB58-F1
#
_entry.id   AF-A0A3D1QB58-F1
#
_cell.length_a   1.000
_cell.length_b   1.000
_cell.length_c   1.000
_cell.angle_alpha   90.00
_cell.angle_beta   90.00
_cell.angle_gamma   90.00
#
_symmetry.space_group_name_H-M   'P 1'
#
loop_
_entity.id
_entity.type
_entity.pdbx_description
1 polymer ?
#
loop_
_entity_poly.entity_id
_entity_poly.type
_entity_poly.pdbx_seq_one_letter_code
_entity_poly.pdbx_strand_id
1 'polypeptide(L)'
;MHCASIETIKERVIGIVPFYEETGDATRVLVEEGDPHWERRSVLSVKKTLARCHLIDLKEQTRRLQEFFKRRKLLPFYLSNERVFIPVKVRKALI
;
A
#
# COMPACT_ATOMS: atom_id res chain seq x y z
N MET A 1 -16.11 9.12 8.22
CA MET A 1 -14.84 8.36 8.05
C MET A 1 -15.06 6.97 8.60
N HIS A 2 -14.93 5.92 7.79
CA HIS A 2 -15.01 4.54 8.26
C HIS A 2 -13.62 4.01 8.57
N CYS A 3 -13.35 3.76 9.85
CA CYS A 3 -12.10 3.15 10.29
C CYS A 3 -12.28 1.63 10.30
N ALA A 4 -11.43 0.90 9.58
CA ALA A 4 -11.42 -0.56 9.57
C ALA A 4 -9.98 -1.04 9.61
N SER A 5 -9.72 -2.10 10.37
CA SER A 5 -8.41 -2.74 10.41
C SER A 5 -8.09 -3.35 9.04
N ILE A 6 -6.87 -3.11 8.54
CA ILE A 6 -6.43 -3.65 7.23
C ILE A 6 -6.56 -5.17 7.15
N GLU A 7 -6.38 -5.87 8.29
CA GLU A 7 -6.48 -7.32 8.40
C GLU A 7 -7.88 -7.84 8.02
N THR A 8 -8.92 -7.07 8.34
CA THR A 8 -10.33 -7.38 8.04
C THR A 8 -10.68 -7.12 6.58
N ILE A 9 -10.13 -6.08 5.98
CA ILE A 9 -10.49 -5.65 4.62
C ILE A 9 -9.46 -6.06 3.55
N LYS A 10 -8.39 -6.77 3.92
CA LYS A 10 -7.23 -7.11 3.05
C LYS A 10 -7.62 -7.61 1.65
N GLU A 11 -8.68 -8.41 1.56
CA GLU A 11 -9.11 -9.03 0.31
C GLU A 11 -9.80 -8.08 -0.65
N ARG A 12 -10.16 -6.88 -0.20
CA ARG A 12 -10.81 -5.86 -1.02
C ARG A 12 -9.87 -4.70 -1.34
N VAL A 13 -8.66 -4.67 -0.77
CA VAL A 13 -7.74 -3.54 -0.92
C VAL A 13 -7.16 -3.50 -2.34
N ILE A 14 -7.36 -2.39 -3.04
CA ILE A 14 -6.83 -2.14 -4.40
C ILE A 14 -5.79 -1.01 -4.42
N GLY A 15 -5.69 -0.21 -3.36
CA GLY A 15 -4.74 0.89 -3.29
C GLY A 15 -4.50 1.41 -1.88
N ILE A 16 -3.33 1.98 -1.65
CA ILE A 16 -2.97 2.65 -0.40
C ILE A 16 -2.34 4.00 -0.72
N VAL A 17 -2.83 5.05 -0.09
CA VAL A 17 -2.42 6.44 -0.35
C VAL A 17 -2.16 7.11 0.99
N PRO A 18 -1.04 7.86 1.14
CA PRO A 18 -0.83 8.64 2.36
C PRO A 18 -1.98 9.63 2.56
N PHE A 19 -2.47 9.71 3.78
CA PHE A 19 -3.44 10.72 4.21
C PHE A 19 -2.81 11.47 5.38
N TYR A 20 -2.49 12.75 5.15
CA TYR A 20 -1.85 13.58 6.16
C TYR A 20 -2.96 14.27 6.97
N GLU A 21 -3.17 13.81 8.20
CA GLU A 21 -3.97 14.53 9.19
C GLU A 21 -3.07 15.45 10.01
N GLU A 22 -3.64 16.51 10.59
CA GLU A 22 -2.92 17.42 11.50
C GLU A 22 -2.33 16.69 12.72
N THR A 23 -2.85 15.51 13.03
CA THR A 23 -2.53 14.69 14.21
C THR A 23 -1.58 13.52 13.92
N GLY A 24 -1.14 13.29 12.68
CA GLY A 24 -0.13 12.27 12.36
C GLY A 24 -0.28 11.57 11.00
N ASP A 25 0.48 10.49 10.83
CA ASP A 25 0.50 9.67 9.61
C ASP A 25 -0.70 8.73 9.55
N ALA A 26 -1.63 8.98 8.64
CA ALA A 26 -2.72 8.06 8.30
C ALA A 26 -2.56 7.53 6.87
N THR A 27 -3.27 6.43 6.58
CA THR A 27 -3.35 5.85 5.24
C THR A 27 -4.81 5.78 4.83
N ARG A 28 -5.12 6.33 3.66
CA ARG A 28 -6.38 6.08 2.97
C ARG A 28 -6.24 4.78 2.17
N VAL A 29 -7.13 3.84 2.44
CA VAL A 29 -7.18 2.52 1.82
C VAL A 29 -8.31 2.53 0.79
N LEU A 30 -7.95 2.32 -0.47
CA LEU A 30 -8.90 2.18 -1.57
C LEU A 30 -9.35 0.72 -1.65
N VAL A 31 -10.66 0.52 -1.77
CA VAL A 31 -11.27 -0.80 -1.94
C VAL A 31 -11.95 -0.91 -3.30
N GLU A 32 -12.11 -2.14 -3.80
CA GLU A 32 -12.71 -2.42 -5.11
C GLU A 32 -14.09 -1.77 -5.30
N GLU A 33 -14.91 -1.85 -4.25
CA GLU A 33 -16.26 -1.27 -4.24
C GLU A 33 -16.53 -0.56 -2.91
N GLY A 34 -17.23 0.57 -2.99
CA GLY A 34 -17.66 1.37 -1.86
C GLY A 34 -16.69 2.49 -1.49
N ASP A 35 -16.94 3.09 -0.32
CA ASP A 35 -16.14 4.21 0.18
C ASP A 35 -14.75 3.75 0.62
N PRO A 36 -13.72 4.62 0.48
CA PRO A 36 -12.40 4.34 1.03
C PRO A 36 -12.46 4.19 2.55
N HIS A 37 -11.53 3.39 3.08
CA HIS A 37 -11.34 3.24 4.52
C HIS A 37 -10.13 4.04 4.99
N TRP A 38 -10.09 4.36 6.27
CA TRP A 38 -8.95 5.02 6.89
C TRP A 38 -8.30 4.13 7.93
N GLU A 39 -6.98 4.15 7.91
CA GLU A 39 -6.12 3.38 8.78
C GLU A 39 -5.12 4.34 9.44
N ARG A 40 -4.98 4.25 10.77
CA ARG A 40 -4.13 5.15 11.57
C ARG A 40 -2.64 4.83 11.46
N ARG A 41 -2.29 3.81 10.68
CA ARG A 41 -0.91 3.39 10.42
C ARG A 41 -0.41 4.06 9.14
N SER A 42 0.88 4.36 9.10
CA SER A 42 1.54 4.86 7.89
C SER A 42 1.49 3.87 6.72
N VAL A 43 1.67 4.37 5.50
CA VAL A 43 1.64 3.55 4.26
C VAL A 43 2.62 2.38 4.34
N LEU A 44 3.80 2.60 4.94
CA LEU A 44 4.81 1.55 5.12
C LEU A 44 4.32 0.45 6.05
N SER A 45 3.69 0.82 7.17
CA SER A 45 3.11 -0.12 8.13
C SER A 45 1.95 -0.90 7.51
N VAL A 46 1.06 -0.22 6.77
CA VAL A 46 -0.05 -0.87 6.04
C VAL A 46 0.48 -1.86 5.01
N LYS A 47 1.46 -1.46 4.19
CA LYS A 47 2.13 -2.35 3.21
C LYS A 47 2.71 -3.60 3.88
N LYS A 48 3.43 -3.45 5.00
CA LYS A 48 4.00 -4.58 5.74
C LYS A 48 2.93 -5.51 6.29
N THR A 49 1.83 -4.95 6.81
CA THR A 49 0.73 -5.76 7.32
C THR A 49 0.02 -6.52 6.20
N LEU A 50 -0.29 -5.87 5.07
CA LEU A 50 -0.85 -6.55 3.89
C LEU A 50 0.03 -7.72 3.45
N ALA A 51 1.33 -7.49 3.31
CA ALA A 51 2.25 -8.56 2.94
C ALA A 51 2.24 -9.72 3.94
N ARG A 52 2.21 -9.43 5.24
CA ARG A 52 2.12 -10.45 6.30
C ARG A 52 0.83 -11.26 6.19
N CYS A 53 -0.31 -10.60 5.99
CA CYS A 53 -1.61 -11.27 5.83
C CYS A 53 -1.64 -12.19 4.61
N HIS A 54 -0.86 -11.89 3.57
CA HIS A 54 -0.72 -12.70 2.37
C HIS A 54 0.53 -13.61 2.36
N LEU A 55 1.23 -13.74 3.50
CA LEU A 55 2.46 -14.54 3.63
C LEU A 55 3.57 -14.18 2.62
N ILE A 56 3.68 -12.91 2.26
CA ILE A 56 4.65 -12.38 1.30
C ILE A 56 5.90 -11.84 2.02
N ASP A 57 7.07 -12.32 1.60
CA ASP A 57 8.35 -11.70 1.96
C ASP A 57 8.64 -10.50 1.04
N LEU A 58 8.37 -9.29 1.54
CA LEU A 58 8.63 -8.05 0.80
C LEU A 58 10.11 -7.80 0.52
N LYS A 59 11.03 -8.32 1.34
CA LYS A 59 12.47 -8.11 1.17
C LYS A 59 12.95 -8.89 -0.04
N GLU A 60 12.64 -10.18 -0.09
CA GLU A 60 12.99 -11.02 -1.24
C GLU A 60 12.26 -10.59 -2.51
N GLN A 61 10.97 -10.22 -2.41
CA GLN A 61 10.24 -9.66 -3.55
C GLN A 61 10.92 -8.40 -4.09
N THR A 62 11.28 -7.46 -3.21
CA THR A 62 11.98 -6.22 -3.62
C THR A 62 13.31 -6.53 -4.29
N ARG A 63 14.11 -7.47 -3.75
CA ARG A 63 15.40 -7.86 -4.33
C ARG A 63 15.24 -8.40 -5.75
N ARG A 64 14.30 -9.33 -5.98
CA ARG A 64 14.03 -9.89 -7.31
C ARG A 64 13.57 -8.81 -8.29
N LEU A 65 12.71 -7.90 -7.85
CA LEU A 65 12.24 -6.79 -8.68
C LEU A 65 13.37 -5.81 -9.03
N GLN A 66 14.31 -5.56 -8.12
CA GLN A 66 15.50 -4.74 -8.40
C GLN A 66 16.37 -5.35 -9.49
N GLU A 67 16.59 -6.66 -9.43
CA GLU A 67 17.38 -7.41 -10.41
C GLU A 67 16.71 -7.46 -11.78
N PHE A 68 15.39 -7.65 -11.80
CA PHE A 68 14.59 -7.70 -13.02
C PHE A 68 14.50 -6.33 -13.71
N PHE A 69 14.09 -5.28 -12.98
CA PHE A 69 13.90 -3.95 -13.55
C PHE A 69 15.18 -3.12 -13.66
N LYS A 70 16.32 -3.63 -13.16
CA LYS A 70 17.61 -2.91 -13.10
C LYS A 70 17.50 -1.52 -12.45
N ARG A 71 16.62 -1.37 -11.46
CA ARG A 71 16.39 -0.10 -10.74
C ARG A 71 16.12 -0.32 -9.26
N ARG A 72 16.47 0.65 -8.41
CA ARG A 72 16.37 0.52 -6.93
C ARG A 72 15.12 1.12 -6.30
N LYS A 73 14.47 2.10 -6.95
CA LYS A 73 13.35 2.88 -6.40
C LYS A 73 12.09 2.73 -7.27
N LEU A 74 10.93 3.06 -6.69
CA LEU A 74 9.61 3.00 -7.35
C LEU A 74 9.31 1.61 -7.93
N LEU A 75 9.59 0.58 -7.14
CA LEU A 75 9.29 -0.80 -7.50
C LEU A 75 7.88 -1.18 -7.04
N PRO A 76 7.15 -1.94 -7.85
CA PRO A 76 5.88 -2.47 -7.43
C PRO A 76 6.05 -3.42 -6.23
N PHE A 77 4.94 -3.74 -5.58
CA PHE A 77 4.84 -4.96 -4.79
C PHE A 77 3.56 -5.68 -5.18
N TYR A 78 3.53 -6.98 -5.01
CA TYR A 78 2.38 -7.79 -5.38
C TYR A 78 2.00 -8.77 -4.27
N LEU A 79 0.71 -9.07 -4.20
CA LEU A 79 0.12 -10.02 -3.27
C LEU A 79 -0.21 -11.34 -4.00
N SER A 80 -0.52 -12.38 -3.23
CA SER A 80 -0.73 -13.74 -3.77
C SER A 80 -1.95 -13.89 -4.69
N ASN A 81 -2.86 -12.93 -4.68
CA ASN A 81 -4.13 -12.99 -5.39
C ASN A 81 -4.15 -12.09 -6.64
N GLU A 82 -3.05 -12.05 -7.38
CA GLU A 82 -2.90 -11.29 -8.63
C GLU A 82 -2.98 -9.76 -8.49
N ARG A 83 -3.02 -9.22 -7.26
CA ARG A 83 -2.98 -7.78 -7.02
C ARG A 83 -1.55 -7.24 -7.11
N VAL A 84 -1.34 -6.26 -7.99
CA VAL A 84 -0.07 -5.54 -8.14
C VAL A 84 -0.25 -4.07 -7.78
N PHE A 85 0.52 -3.62 -6.80
CA PHE A 85 0.53 -2.24 -6.33
C PHE A 85 1.69 -1.49 -6.96
N ILE A 86 1.38 -0.55 -7.85
CA ILE A 86 2.37 0.27 -8.55
C ILE A 86 2.59 1.58 -7.76
N PRO A 87 3.81 1.89 -7.30
CA PRO A 87 4.08 3.17 -6.65
C PRO A 87 4.01 4.30 -7.67
N VAL A 88 3.08 5.23 -7.45
CA VAL A 88 2.96 6.45 -8.25
C VAL A 88 3.64 7.59 -7.50
N LYS A 89 4.69 8.17 -8.10
CA LYS A 89 5.29 9.40 -7.57
C LYS A 89 4.47 10.57 -8.04
N VAL A 90 3.64 11.11 -7.15
CA VAL A 90 2.97 12.39 -7.38
C VAL A 90 3.93 13.52 -6.97
N ARG A 91 4.28 14.42 -7.88
CA ARG A 91 4.84 15.73 -7.50
C ARG A 91 3.64 16.61 -7.18
N LYS A 92 3.67 17.36 -6.07
CA LYS A 92 2.67 18.40 -5.80
C LYS A 92 2.69 19.35 -7.01
N ALA A 93 1.54 19.59 -7.63
CA ALA A 93 1.42 20.72 -8.55
C ALA A 93 1.68 21.98 -7.71
N LEU A 94 2.81 22.64 -7.95
CA LEU A 94 2.97 24.01 -7.50
C LEU A 94 2.01 24.81 -8.37
N ILE A 95 0.83 25.09 -7.83
CA ILE A 95 -0.07 26.13 -8.35
C ILE A 95 0.37 27.43 -7.70
#